data_AF-A0A6M4FWW9-F1
#
_entry.id   AF-A0A6M4FWW9-F1
#
_cell.length_a   1.000
_cell.length_b   1.000
_cell.length_c   1.000
_cell.angle_alpha   90.00
_cell.angle_beta   90.00
_cell.angle_gamma   90.00
#
_symmetry.space_group_name_H-M   'P 1'
#
loop_
_entity.id
_entity.type
_entity.pdbx_description
1 polymer ?
#
loop_
_entity_poly.entity_id
_entity_poly.type
_entity_poly.pdbx_seq_one_letter_code
_entity_poly.pdbx_strand_id
1 'polypeptide(L)'
;MEKLDDVEELRLKNLKFLHGMQPGYGAPTSKKFSQHLQSLGVRVSEGELSDFYSKKKKIDFFVSQNIEDKFGLPEGWMSVGKEFLLEASAGDLKMFQIFPRLPDDIKFHVRELVFALAKNDED
;
A
#
# COMPACT_ATOMS: atom_id res chain seq x y z
N MET A 1 3.50 15.00 21.75
CA MET A 1 4.56 14.16 21.15
C MET A 1 4.01 12.81 20.66
N GLU A 2 2.71 12.55 20.76
CA GLU A 2 2.07 11.27 20.35
C GLU A 2 1.94 11.09 18.82
N LYS A 3 1.64 12.16 18.05
CA LYS A 3 1.33 12.05 16.62
C LYS A 3 2.44 11.48 15.70
N LEU A 4 3.71 11.58 16.09
CA LEU A 4 4.83 11.12 15.26
C LEU A 4 5.09 9.61 15.42
N ASP A 5 4.89 9.09 16.63
CA ASP A 5 5.06 7.67 16.90
C ASP A 5 3.92 6.88 16.26
N ASP A 6 2.69 7.41 16.27
CA ASP A 6 1.52 6.83 15.58
C ASP A 6 1.74 6.68 14.07
N VAL A 7 2.35 7.68 13.43
CA VAL A 7 2.66 7.67 11.99
C VAL A 7 3.74 6.63 11.67
N GLU A 8 4.73 6.46 12.53
CA GLU A 8 5.77 5.46 12.36
C GLU A 8 5.23 4.04 12.51
N GLU A 9 4.36 3.81 13.50
CA GLU A 9 3.70 2.52 13.67
C GLU A 9 2.78 2.19 12.50
N LEU A 10 2.09 3.20 11.96
CA LEU A 10 1.28 3.05 10.76
C LEU A 10 2.13 2.63 9.55
N ARG A 11 3.22 3.35 9.25
CA ARG A 11 4.14 3.00 8.15
C ARG A 11 4.62 1.57 8.26
N LEU A 12 4.97 1.15 9.48
CA LEU A 12 5.45 -0.19 9.74
C LEU A 12 4.35 -1.25 9.54
N LYS A 13 3.14 -0.99 10.05
CA LYS A 13 1.96 -1.85 9.84
C LYS A 13 1.68 -2.04 8.36
N ASN A 14 1.68 -0.94 7.61
CA ASN A 14 1.39 -0.93 6.18
C ASN A 14 2.48 -1.62 5.35
N LEU A 15 3.75 -1.43 5.71
CA LEU A 15 4.86 -2.18 5.10
C LEU A 15 4.74 -3.69 5.33
N LYS A 16 4.38 -4.12 6.54
CA LYS A 16 4.15 -5.54 6.87
C LYS A 16 2.95 -6.11 6.11
N PHE A 17 1.90 -5.32 5.91
CA PHE A 17 0.76 -5.72 5.10
C PHE A 17 1.16 -5.99 3.65
N LEU A 18 1.88 -5.05 3.01
CA LEU A 18 2.41 -5.24 1.66
C LEU A 18 3.33 -6.46 1.55
N HIS A 19 4.14 -6.71 2.58
CA HIS A 19 4.98 -7.90 2.66
C HIS A 19 4.15 -9.19 2.68
N GLY A 20 3.07 -9.22 3.48
CA GLY A 20 2.15 -10.36 3.54
C GLY A 20 1.39 -10.65 2.26
N MET A 21 1.22 -9.66 1.38
CA MET A 21 0.48 -9.80 0.12
C MET A 21 1.30 -10.40 -1.04
N GLN A 22 2.59 -10.65 -0.86
CA GLN A 22 3.42 -11.15 -1.95
C GLN A 22 2.95 -12.52 -2.47
N PRO A 23 2.64 -12.65 -3.77
CA PRO A 23 2.30 -13.94 -4.34
C PRO A 23 3.54 -14.83 -4.43
N GLY A 24 3.46 -16.06 -3.92
CA GLY A 24 4.53 -17.05 -4.08
C GLY A 24 4.32 -18.34 -3.30
N TYR A 25 5.05 -19.39 -3.68
CA TYR A 25 5.18 -20.60 -2.88
C TYR A 25 6.05 -20.34 -1.64
N GLY A 26 5.52 -20.65 -0.46
CA GLY A 26 6.17 -20.50 0.85
C GLY A 26 5.85 -19.17 1.56
N ALA A 27 6.33 -19.03 2.80
CA ALA A 27 6.09 -17.85 3.62
C ALA A 27 6.77 -16.58 3.03
N PRO A 28 6.19 -15.38 3.20
CA PRO A 28 6.82 -14.12 2.84
C PRO A 28 8.16 -13.95 3.58
N THR A 29 9.22 -13.54 2.87
CA THR A 29 10.55 -13.30 3.47
C THR A 29 11.06 -11.91 3.11
N SER A 30 11.83 -11.28 3.99
CA SER A 30 12.37 -9.93 3.74
C SER A 30 13.22 -9.89 2.46
N LYS A 31 13.95 -10.97 2.15
CA LYS A 31 14.68 -11.13 0.89
C LYS A 31 13.77 -11.04 -0.34
N LYS A 32 12.72 -11.87 -0.42
CA LYS A 32 11.77 -11.85 -1.54
C LYS A 32 11.04 -10.51 -1.64
N PHE A 33 10.76 -9.88 -0.51
CA PHE A 33 10.12 -8.57 -0.49
C PHE A 33 11.04 -7.48 -1.01
N SER A 34 12.28 -7.43 -0.55
CA SER A 34 13.28 -6.48 -1.08
C SER A 34 13.49 -6.64 -2.59
N GLN A 35 13.53 -7.88 -3.10
CA GLN A 35 13.66 -8.15 -4.53
C GLN A 35 12.45 -7.64 -5.32
N HIS A 36 11.25 -7.81 -4.78
CA HIS A 36 10.04 -7.30 -5.42
C HIS A 36 9.97 -5.77 -5.39
N LEU A 37 10.27 -5.14 -4.25
CA LEU A 37 10.41 -3.69 -4.14
C LEU A 37 11.38 -3.17 -5.21
N GLN A 38 12.54 -3.80 -5.35
CA GLN A 38 13.55 -3.44 -6.36
C GLN A 38 13.05 -3.62 -7.79
N SER A 39 12.28 -4.69 -8.08
CA SER A 39 11.67 -4.90 -9.41
C SER A 39 10.69 -3.80 -9.81
N LEU A 40 10.10 -3.12 -8.82
CA LEU A 40 9.22 -1.96 -9.01
C LEU A 40 9.98 -0.62 -8.97
N GLY A 41 11.31 -0.65 -8.76
CA GLY A 41 12.16 0.55 -8.69
C GLY A 41 12.33 1.14 -7.28
N VAL A 42 11.80 0.49 -6.25
CA VAL A 42 11.98 0.88 -4.84
C VAL A 42 13.31 0.31 -4.33
N ARG A 43 14.27 1.19 -4.02
CA ARG A 43 15.59 0.80 -3.53
C ARG A 43 15.60 0.64 -2.01
N VAL A 44 15.14 -0.51 -1.54
CA VAL A 44 15.26 -0.93 -0.13
C VAL A 44 15.94 -2.29 -0.09
N SER A 45 17.00 -2.41 0.71
CA SER A 45 17.73 -3.67 0.87
C SER A 45 17.06 -4.60 1.88
N GLU A 46 17.41 -5.89 1.86
CA GLU A 46 16.95 -6.84 2.87
C GLU A 46 17.36 -6.42 4.29
N GLY A 47 18.60 -5.96 4.47
CA GLY A 47 19.09 -5.47 5.76
C GLY A 47 18.31 -4.25 6.25
N GLU A 48 17.99 -3.34 5.33
CA GLU A 48 17.21 -2.14 5.65
C GLU A 48 15.75 -2.48 6.03
N LEU A 49 15.12 -3.46 5.37
CA LEU A 49 13.82 -3.98 5.80
C LEU A 49 13.90 -4.58 7.21
N SER A 50 14.96 -5.31 7.52
CA SER A 50 15.19 -5.87 8.86
C SER A 50 15.34 -4.76 9.91
N ASP A 51 16.04 -3.67 9.58
CA ASP A 51 16.20 -2.52 10.47
C ASP A 51 14.86 -1.77 10.69
N PHE A 52 14.01 -1.69 9.67
CA PHE A 52 12.64 -1.17 9.83
C PHE A 52 11.80 -2.07 10.73
N TYR A 53 11.79 -3.39 10.49
CA TYR A 53 10.99 -4.33 11.29
C TYR A 53 11.43 -4.44 12.74
N SER A 54 12.73 -4.26 13.00
CA SER A 54 13.29 -4.23 14.35
C SER A 54 13.23 -2.85 15.02
N LYS A 55 12.58 -1.86 14.38
CA LYS A 55 12.49 -0.45 14.84
C LYS A 55 13.87 0.19 15.09
N LYS A 56 14.95 -0.34 14.50
CA LYS A 56 16.31 0.25 14.55
C LYS A 56 16.44 1.45 13.63
N LYS A 57 15.71 1.44 12.52
CA LYS A 57 15.64 2.52 11.54
C LYS A 57 14.17 2.90 11.33
N LYS A 58 13.90 4.21 11.24
CA LYS A 58 12.56 4.71 10.92
C LYS A 58 12.31 4.61 9.41
N ILE A 59 11.07 4.33 9.02
CA ILE A 59 10.63 4.51 7.63
C ILE A 59 10.36 6.00 7.43
N ASP A 60 11.27 6.67 6.74
CA ASP A 60 11.13 8.09 6.48
C ASP A 60 10.05 8.40 5.41
N PHE A 61 9.76 9.68 5.25
CA PHE A 61 8.76 10.16 4.30
C PHE A 61 9.12 9.84 2.85
N PHE A 62 10.40 9.93 2.46
CA PHE A 62 10.84 9.68 1.08
C PHE A 62 10.70 8.20 0.71
N VAL A 63 11.08 7.29 1.62
CA VAL A 63 10.88 5.86 1.44
C VAL A 63 9.39 5.54 1.33
N SER A 64 8.56 6.15 2.18
CA SER A 64 7.10 5.98 2.17
C SER A 64 6.49 6.40 0.83
N GLN A 65 6.80 7.61 0.35
CA GLN A 65 6.31 8.10 -0.94
C GLN A 65 6.81 7.25 -2.13
N ASN A 66 8.06 6.81 -2.09
CA ASN A 66 8.59 5.95 -3.16
C ASN A 66 7.87 4.61 -3.22
N ILE A 67 7.54 4.02 -2.06
CA ILE A 67 6.71 2.81 -2.00
C ILE A 67 5.32 3.10 -2.59
N GLU A 68 4.66 4.19 -2.17
CA GLU A 68 3.33 4.57 -2.66
C GLU A 68 3.30 4.72 -4.19
N ASP A 69 4.22 5.51 -4.75
CA ASP A 69 4.33 5.76 -6.18
C ASP A 69 4.54 4.46 -6.98
N LYS A 70 5.53 3.65 -6.59
CA LYS A 70 5.89 2.44 -7.34
C LYS A 70 4.89 1.31 -7.18
N PHE A 71 4.20 1.25 -6.05
CA PHE A 71 3.11 0.30 -5.85
C PHE A 71 1.78 0.81 -6.39
N GLY A 72 1.68 2.02 -6.92
CA GLY A 72 0.41 2.60 -7.38
C GLY A 72 -0.62 2.72 -6.25
N LEU A 73 -0.16 3.08 -5.05
CA LEU A 73 -1.00 3.27 -3.87
C LEU A 73 -1.45 4.73 -3.77
N PRO A 74 -2.56 5.01 -3.07
CA PRO A 74 -2.98 6.38 -2.81
C PRO A 74 -1.92 7.17 -2.03
N GLU A 75 -1.78 8.45 -2.37
CA GLU A 75 -0.87 9.35 -1.67
C GLU A 75 -1.21 9.42 -0.17
N GLY A 76 -0.17 9.25 0.65
CA GLY A 76 -0.30 9.29 2.10
C GLY A 76 -0.84 8.00 2.71
N TRP A 77 -1.10 6.95 1.94
CA TRP A 77 -1.54 5.65 2.50
C TRP A 77 -0.56 5.11 3.55
N MET A 78 0.75 5.26 3.36
CA MET A 78 1.77 4.84 4.34
C MET A 78 1.82 5.75 5.58
N SER A 79 1.42 7.02 5.47
CA SER A 79 1.75 8.04 6.49
C SER A 79 0.56 8.76 7.13
N VAL A 80 -0.61 8.72 6.50
CA VAL A 80 -1.80 9.45 6.92
C VAL A 80 -2.89 8.45 7.19
N GLY A 81 -3.28 8.34 8.45
CA GLY A 81 -4.44 7.56 8.88
C GLY A 81 -5.75 8.21 8.46
N LYS A 82 -5.96 8.46 7.15
CA LYS A 82 -7.31 8.69 6.66
C LYS A 82 -8.04 7.37 6.91
N GLU A 83 -9.10 7.39 7.72
CA GLU A 83 -9.77 6.19 8.24
C GLU A 83 -10.14 5.19 7.11
N PHE A 84 -10.46 5.67 5.90
CA PHE A 84 -10.73 4.80 4.75
C PHE A 84 -9.51 4.05 4.18
N LEU A 85 -8.29 4.57 4.36
CA LEU A 85 -7.04 3.98 3.86
C LEU A 85 -6.47 2.94 4.84
N LEU A 86 -6.82 3.04 6.12
CA LEU A 86 -6.32 2.17 7.19
C LEU A 86 -6.91 0.75 7.16
N GLU A 87 -8.05 0.57 6.49
CA GLU A 87 -8.82 -0.67 6.43
C GLU A 87 -8.87 -1.29 5.04
N ALA A 88 -8.12 -0.73 4.08
CA ALA A 88 -8.11 -1.23 2.71
C ALA A 88 -7.72 -2.71 2.67
N SER A 89 -8.63 -3.56 2.20
CA SER A 89 -8.39 -4.98 1.99
C SER A 89 -7.38 -5.19 0.85
N ALA A 90 -6.91 -6.43 0.70
CA ALA A 90 -6.08 -6.81 -0.45
C ALA A 90 -6.80 -6.57 -1.79
N GLY A 91 -8.13 -6.64 -1.82
CA GLY A 91 -8.95 -6.33 -3.00
C GLY A 91 -8.94 -4.83 -3.30
N ASP A 92 -9.07 -3.99 -2.27
CA ASP A 92 -9.08 -2.53 -2.42
C ASP A 92 -7.74 -2.01 -2.92
N LEU A 93 -6.62 -2.55 -2.40
CA LEU A 93 -5.29 -2.20 -2.91
C LEU A 93 -5.11 -2.57 -4.38
N LYS A 94 -5.61 -3.74 -4.82
CA LYS A 94 -5.59 -4.10 -6.24
C LYS A 94 -6.44 -3.14 -7.08
N MET A 95 -7.59 -2.71 -6.56
CA MET A 95 -8.42 -1.71 -7.24
C MET A 95 -7.68 -0.38 -7.39
N PHE A 96 -7.00 0.11 -6.34
CA PHE A 96 -6.17 1.32 -6.44
C PHE A 96 -5.04 1.19 -7.46
N GLN A 97 -4.46 0.01 -7.62
CA GLN A 97 -3.40 -0.25 -8.59
C GLN A 97 -3.90 -0.30 -10.04
N ILE A 98 -5.06 -0.94 -10.25
CA ILE A 98 -5.59 -1.23 -11.58
C ILE A 98 -6.36 -0.04 -12.12
N PHE A 99 -7.24 0.57 -11.30
CA PHE A 99 -8.20 1.57 -11.74
C PHE A 99 -7.55 2.76 -12.47
N PRO A 100 -6.45 3.37 -11.99
CA PRO A 100 -5.80 4.50 -12.69
C PRO A 100 -5.25 4.11 -14.07
N ARG A 101 -4.90 2.84 -14.27
CA ARG A 101 -4.32 2.30 -15.52
C ARG A 101 -5.36 1.87 -16.54
N LEU A 102 -6.64 1.84 -16.16
CA LEU A 102 -7.73 1.49 -17.07
C LEU A 102 -7.92 2.57 -18.16
N PRO A 103 -8.33 2.18 -19.36
CA PRO A 103 -8.85 3.10 -20.37
C PRO A 103 -10.01 3.96 -19.83
N ASP A 104 -10.18 5.19 -20.34
CA ASP A 104 -11.15 6.14 -19.80
C ASP A 104 -12.61 5.70 -19.98
N ASP A 105 -12.92 5.00 -21.08
CA ASP A 105 -14.22 4.36 -21.31
C ASP A 105 -14.53 3.28 -20.26
N ILE A 106 -13.53 2.45 -19.92
CA ILE A 106 -13.68 1.45 -18.87
C ILE A 106 -13.83 2.10 -17.49
N LYS A 107 -13.04 3.15 -17.18
CA LYS A 107 -13.19 3.91 -15.93
C LYS A 107 -14.59 4.50 -15.79
N PHE A 108 -15.14 5.01 -16.89
CA PHE A 108 -16.51 5.53 -16.92
C PHE A 108 -17.50 4.42 -16.54
N HIS A 109 -17.45 3.26 -17.19
CA HIS A 109 -18.35 2.14 -16.89
C HIS A 109 -18.23 1.62 -15.45
N VAL A 110 -17.01 1.54 -14.91
CA VAL A 110 -16.78 1.14 -13.51
C VAL A 110 -17.42 2.15 -12.54
N ARG A 111 -17.29 3.46 -12.80
CA ARG A 111 -17.92 4.50 -11.96
C ARG A 111 -19.44 4.41 -11.99
N GLU A 112 -20.02 4.28 -13.18
CA GLU A 112 -21.47 4.17 -13.33
C GLU A 112 -22.03 2.93 -12.61
N LEU A 113 -21.32 1.80 -12.67
CA LEU A 113 -21.70 0.60 -11.93
C LEU A 113 -21.67 0.83 -10.42
N VAL A 114 -20.63 1.49 -9.89
CA VAL A 114 -20.53 1.80 -8.46
C VAL A 114 -21.66 2.72 -8.02
N PHE A 115 -21.99 3.76 -8.80
CA PHE A 115 -23.12 4.64 -8.48
C PHE A 115 -24.46 3.91 -8.52
N ALA A 116 -24.67 3.03 -9.50
CA ALA A 116 -25.89 2.24 -9.59
C ALA A 116 -26.03 1.28 -8.41
N LEU A 117 -24.94 0.66 -7.94
CA LEU A 117 -24.97 -0.20 -6.76
C LEU A 117 -25.25 0.59 -5.48
N ALA A 118 -24.57 1.72 -5.28
CA ALA A 118 -24.79 2.58 -4.09
C ALA A 118 -26.24 3.06 -3.97
N LYS A 119 -26.88 3.39 -5.10
CA LYS A 119 -28.28 3.80 -5.12
C LYS A 119 -29.25 2.68 -4.72
N ASN A 120 -28.94 1.42 -5.06
CA ASN A 120 -29.79 0.28 -4.70
C ASN A 120 -29.67 -0.11 -3.21
N ASP A 121 -28.59 0.27 -2.52
CA ASP A 121 -28.43 0.02 -1.08
C ASP A 121 -29.19 1.04 -0.22
N GLU A 122 -29.68 2.14 -0.82
CA GLU A 122 -30.46 3.20 -0.15
C GLU A 122 -32.00 3.02 -0.29
N ASP A 123 -32.46 2.04 -1.09
CA ASP A 123 -33.87 1.67 -1.31
C ASP A 123 -34.28 0.42 -0.50
#